data_AF-A0A2S4KFX6-F1
#
_entry.id   AF-A0A2S4KFX6-F1
#
_cell.length_a   1.000
_cell.length_b   1.000
_cell.length_c   1.000
_cell.angle_alpha   90.00
_cell.angle_beta   90.00
_cell.angle_gamma   90.00
#
_symmetry.space_group_name_H-M   'P 1'
#
loop_
_entity.id
_entity.type
_entity.pdbx_description
1 polymer ?
#
loop_
_entity_poly.entity_id
_entity_poly.type
_entity_poly.pdbx_seq_one_letter_code
_entity_poly.pdbx_strand_id
1 'polypeptide(L)'
;MTTPFEAATDIFEAAHPILKIHGFGGSRWCRDVASGSRIGPWLEASYSILDEKAWKSKGPCLYLVRGDDKRIRYVGISRNGVKHRWRLSPALDAETKRPLAKRQLFHSQCWKHMELEYQNAPGVQFEVRFIGGESLARVLSKTEGPLRGFLPLADDHEGLTSAVERWLCNNKSKDLVSWNSAMTGKGK
;
A
#
# COMPACT_ATOMS: atom_id res chain seq x y z
N MET A 1 0.36 27.32 -1.54
CA MET A 1 1.40 26.28 -1.37
C MET A 1 0.67 24.98 -1.11
N THR A 2 0.86 23.97 -1.97
CA THR A 2 0.20 22.66 -1.84
C THR A 2 0.61 21.98 -0.54
N THR A 3 -0.37 21.55 0.25
CA THR A 3 -0.12 20.77 1.47
C THR A 3 0.34 19.35 1.13
N PRO A 4 1.02 18.65 2.05
CA PRO A 4 1.39 17.26 1.84
C PRO A 4 0.22 16.33 1.55
N PHE A 5 -0.95 16.59 2.15
CA PHE A 5 -2.16 15.80 1.93
C PHE A 5 -2.74 16.03 0.53
N GLU A 6 -2.81 17.28 0.06
CA GLU A 6 -3.25 17.61 -1.30
C GLU A 6 -2.31 16.97 -2.33
N ALA A 7 -0.99 17.09 -2.13
CA ALA A 7 -0.02 16.48 -3.04
C ALA A 7 -0.14 14.94 -3.10
N ALA A 8 -0.36 14.29 -1.95
CA ALA A 8 -0.61 12.84 -1.92
C ALA A 8 -1.91 12.46 -2.62
N THR A 9 -2.93 13.32 -2.53
CA THR A 9 -4.22 13.16 -3.20
C THR A 9 -4.06 13.29 -4.71
N ASP A 10 -3.32 14.29 -5.20
CA ASP A 10 -3.02 14.45 -6.63
C ASP A 10 -2.28 13.23 -7.20
N ILE A 11 -1.28 12.73 -6.46
CA ILE A 11 -0.57 11.49 -6.82
C ILE A 11 -1.54 10.30 -6.84
N PHE A 12 -2.42 10.19 -5.84
CA PHE A 12 -3.40 9.10 -5.78
C PHE A 12 -4.41 9.16 -6.93
N GLU A 13 -4.91 10.35 -7.28
CA GLU A 13 -5.86 10.50 -8.37
C GLU A 13 -5.25 10.28 -9.75
N ALA A 14 -3.96 10.61 -9.92
CA ALA A 14 -3.21 10.25 -11.12
C ALA A 14 -2.74 8.78 -11.16
N ALA A 15 -2.72 8.10 -10.02
CA ALA A 15 -2.36 6.70 -9.92
C ALA A 15 -3.47 5.79 -10.46
N HIS A 16 -3.08 4.64 -10.99
CA HIS A 16 -3.99 3.69 -11.61
C HIS A 16 -4.56 2.71 -10.55
N PRO A 17 -5.88 2.51 -10.50
CA PRO A 17 -6.50 1.60 -9.54
C PRO A 17 -6.21 0.13 -9.86
N ILE A 18 -5.80 -0.64 -8.84
CA ILE A 18 -5.36 -2.03 -9.03
C ILE A 18 -6.06 -3.03 -8.13
N LEU A 19 -6.45 -2.62 -6.93
CA LEU A 19 -7.01 -3.53 -5.93
C LEU A 19 -8.01 -2.75 -5.09
N LYS A 20 -9.17 -3.37 -4.85
CA LYS A 20 -10.15 -2.91 -3.88
C LYS A 20 -10.39 -3.99 -2.84
N ILE A 21 -10.32 -3.63 -1.57
CA ILE A 21 -10.62 -4.48 -0.43
C ILE A 21 -11.98 -4.04 0.10
N HIS A 22 -12.95 -4.94 0.04
CA HIS A 22 -14.36 -4.68 0.36
C HIS A 22 -14.69 -4.94 1.82
N GLY A 23 -13.86 -5.72 2.51
CA GLY A 23 -14.03 -6.02 3.93
C GLY A 23 -13.28 -7.26 4.37
N PHE A 24 -13.42 -7.57 5.65
CA PHE A 24 -12.80 -8.72 6.31
C PHE A 24 -13.88 -9.60 6.96
N GLY A 25 -13.65 -10.90 7.00
CA GLY A 25 -14.59 -11.84 7.60
C GLY A 25 -14.18 -13.30 7.42
N GLY A 26 -15.13 -14.21 7.61
CA GLY A 26 -14.91 -15.65 7.44
C GLY A 26 -13.97 -16.24 8.47
N SER A 27 -13.28 -17.31 8.09
CA SER A 27 -12.33 -18.01 8.94
C SER A 27 -11.04 -17.21 9.14
N ARG A 28 -10.34 -17.51 10.23
CA ARG A 28 -8.98 -17.02 10.43
C ARG A 28 -7.97 -17.93 9.72
N TRP A 29 -6.92 -17.34 9.20
CA TRP A 29 -5.86 -18.07 8.50
C TRP A 29 -4.47 -17.62 8.97
N CYS A 30 -3.49 -18.51 8.84
CA CYS A 30 -2.09 -18.24 9.10
C CYS A 30 -1.28 -18.33 7.81
N ARG A 31 -0.24 -17.51 7.69
CA ARG A 31 0.77 -17.67 6.64
C ARG A 31 1.60 -18.91 6.92
N ASP A 32 1.90 -19.65 5.86
CA ASP A 32 2.87 -20.74 5.89
C ASP A 32 4.30 -20.18 5.82
N VAL A 33 4.81 -19.71 6.97
CA VAL A 33 6.18 -19.20 7.14
C VAL A 33 6.73 -19.65 8.50
N ALA A 34 8.04 -19.85 8.59
CA ALA A 34 8.68 -20.47 9.75
C ALA A 34 8.50 -19.69 11.07
N SER A 35 8.60 -18.35 11.05
CA SER A 35 8.49 -17.53 12.26
C SER A 35 8.13 -16.07 11.96
N GLY A 36 7.70 -15.35 13.00
CA GLY A 36 7.59 -13.88 13.02
C GLY A 36 6.17 -13.31 12.99
N SER A 37 6.07 -11.99 13.14
CA SER A 37 4.81 -11.24 13.26
C SER A 37 3.90 -11.29 12.04
N ARG A 38 4.34 -11.92 10.95
CA ARG A 38 3.58 -12.06 9.70
C ARG A 38 2.71 -13.31 9.69
N ILE A 39 2.88 -14.25 10.64
CA ILE A 39 2.16 -15.53 10.65
C ILE A 39 0.65 -15.34 10.76
N GLY A 40 0.18 -14.37 11.56
CA GLY A 40 -1.24 -14.21 11.88
C GLY A 40 -1.57 -14.72 13.29
N PRO A 41 -2.83 -15.07 13.57
CA PRO A 41 -3.92 -15.30 12.62
C PRO A 41 -4.51 -14.02 12.03
N TRP A 42 -4.87 -14.06 10.74
CA TRP A 42 -5.48 -12.97 10.00
C TRP A 42 -6.90 -13.32 9.58
N LEU A 43 -7.78 -12.33 9.46
CA LEU A 43 -9.07 -12.53 8.80
C LEU A 43 -8.89 -12.67 7.28
N GLU A 44 -9.76 -13.47 6.65
CA GLU A 44 -9.91 -13.46 5.19
C GLU A 44 -10.46 -12.11 4.74
N ALA A 45 -10.01 -11.66 3.56
CA ALA A 45 -10.49 -10.42 2.96
C ALA A 45 -11.35 -10.73 1.74
N SER A 46 -12.44 -9.99 1.58
CA SER A 46 -13.14 -9.87 0.30
C SER A 46 -12.46 -8.76 -0.50
N TYR A 47 -12.02 -9.07 -1.73
CA TYR A 47 -11.30 -8.12 -2.57
C TYR A 47 -11.52 -8.36 -4.06
N SER A 48 -11.18 -7.37 -4.87
CA SER A 48 -11.15 -7.46 -6.33
C SER A 48 -9.86 -6.86 -6.87
N ILE A 49 -9.18 -7.59 -7.75
CA ILE A 49 -8.11 -7.04 -8.57
C ILE A 49 -8.78 -6.30 -9.73
N LEU A 50 -8.66 -4.97 -9.76
CA LEU A 50 -9.38 -4.11 -10.68
C LEU A 50 -8.72 -4.07 -12.07
N ASP A 51 -7.39 -4.18 -12.10
CA ASP A 51 -6.62 -4.28 -13.34
C ASP A 51 -5.46 -5.29 -13.15
N GLU A 52 -5.64 -6.46 -13.75
CA GLU A 52 -4.68 -7.56 -13.71
C GLU A 52 -3.37 -7.25 -14.44
N LYS A 53 -3.42 -6.45 -15.52
CA LYS A 53 -2.23 -6.07 -16.29
C LYS A 53 -1.37 -5.12 -15.46
N ALA A 54 -1.99 -4.11 -14.87
CA ALA A 54 -1.36 -3.19 -13.94
C ALA A 54 -0.79 -3.90 -12.71
N TRP A 55 -1.57 -4.81 -12.11
CA TRP A 55 -1.14 -5.61 -10.96
C TRP A 55 0.12 -6.44 -11.23
N LYS A 56 0.20 -7.04 -12.43
CA LYS A 56 1.33 -7.85 -12.89
C LYS A 56 2.47 -7.05 -13.51
N SER A 57 2.31 -5.73 -13.67
CA SER A 57 3.36 -4.86 -14.20
C SER A 57 4.63 -4.94 -13.35
N LYS A 58 5.78 -4.89 -14.02
CA LYS A 58 7.10 -4.92 -13.41
C LYS A 58 7.73 -3.53 -13.42
N GLY A 59 8.72 -3.35 -12.55
CA GLY A 59 9.55 -2.15 -12.47
C GLY A 59 9.27 -1.30 -11.23
N PRO A 60 10.05 -0.21 -11.06
CA PRO A 60 9.90 0.73 -9.96
C PRO A 60 8.53 1.40 -9.96
N CYS A 61 7.83 1.31 -8.83
CA CYS A 61 6.55 1.98 -8.65
C CYS A 61 6.34 2.43 -7.20
N LEU A 62 5.51 3.46 -7.07
CA LEU A 62 4.88 3.88 -5.84
C LEU A 62 3.47 3.28 -5.79
N TYR A 63 3.02 2.81 -4.63
CA TYR A 63 1.63 2.42 -4.42
C TYR A 63 1.09 3.05 -3.14
N LEU A 64 -0.18 3.38 -3.17
CA LEU A 64 -0.87 4.07 -2.09
C LEU A 64 -2.11 3.30 -1.68
N VAL A 65 -2.47 3.36 -0.40
CA VAL A 65 -3.72 2.81 0.13
C VAL A 65 -4.56 3.96 0.68
N ARG A 66 -5.82 4.03 0.25
CA ARG A 66 -6.78 5.03 0.70
C ARG A 66 -8.02 4.35 1.29
N GLY A 67 -8.54 4.90 2.38
CA GLY A 67 -9.86 4.52 2.91
C GLY A 67 -11.00 5.15 2.10
N ASP A 68 -12.22 4.71 2.32
CA ASP A 68 -13.43 5.35 1.78
C ASP A 68 -13.59 6.81 2.26
N ASP A 69 -13.10 7.13 3.46
CA ASP A 69 -12.99 8.48 4.05
C ASP A 69 -11.96 9.40 3.36
N LYS A 70 -11.43 8.99 2.20
CA LYS A 70 -10.48 9.73 1.34
C LYS A 70 -9.09 9.97 1.92
N ARG A 71 -8.83 9.57 3.16
CA ARG A 71 -7.50 9.72 3.77
C ARG A 71 -6.54 8.64 3.24
N ILE A 72 -5.32 9.07 2.91
CA ILE A 72 -4.25 8.18 2.46
C ILE A 72 -3.65 7.51 3.69
N ARG A 73 -3.88 6.21 3.83
CA ARG A 73 -3.45 5.41 4.99
C ARG A 73 -2.00 4.98 4.90
N TYR A 74 -1.55 4.62 3.71
CA TYR A 74 -0.23 4.03 3.49
C TYR A 74 0.34 4.44 2.13
N VAL A 75 1.66 4.57 2.09
CA VAL A 75 2.45 4.67 0.86
C VAL A 75 3.59 3.65 0.91
N GLY A 76 3.93 3.04 -0.22
CA GLY A 76 5.11 2.20 -0.30
C GLY A 76 5.68 2.15 -1.70
N ILE A 77 6.90 1.61 -1.79
CA ILE A 77 7.60 1.42 -3.07
C ILE A 77 7.84 -0.05 -3.37
N SER A 78 7.96 -0.36 -4.66
CA SER A 78 8.43 -1.66 -5.14
C SER A 78 9.37 -1.49 -6.32
N ARG A 79 10.51 -2.17 -6.30
CA ARG A 79 11.41 -2.27 -7.46
C ARG A 79 10.91 -3.23 -8.53
N ASN A 80 10.10 -4.21 -8.11
CA ASN A 80 9.72 -5.37 -8.93
C ASN A 80 8.25 -5.33 -9.38
N GLY A 81 7.49 -4.30 -8.99
CA GLY A 81 6.04 -4.22 -9.20
C GLY A 81 5.21 -4.57 -7.97
N VAL A 82 3.93 -4.21 -8.01
CA VAL A 82 3.03 -4.16 -6.84
C VAL A 82 2.58 -5.54 -6.34
N LYS A 83 2.43 -6.53 -7.23
CA LYS A 83 2.13 -7.93 -6.87
C LYS A 83 3.16 -8.55 -5.91
N HIS A 84 4.40 -8.06 -5.93
CA HIS A 84 5.43 -8.54 -4.99
C HIS A 84 5.30 -7.93 -3.58
N ARG A 85 4.48 -6.90 -3.42
CA ARG A 85 4.13 -6.30 -2.12
C ARG A 85 2.80 -6.83 -1.62
N TRP A 86 1.82 -6.91 -2.52
CA TRP A 86 0.51 -7.48 -2.26
C TRP A 86 0.41 -8.90 -2.81
N ARG A 87 0.74 -9.88 -1.99
CA ARG A 87 0.94 -11.25 -2.44
C ARG A 87 -0.28 -12.11 -2.18
N LEU A 88 -0.69 -12.88 -3.18
CA LEU A 88 -1.47 -14.09 -2.94
C LEU A 88 -0.52 -15.15 -2.40
N SER A 89 -0.71 -15.59 -1.16
CA SER A 89 0.16 -16.54 -0.47
C SER A 89 -0.59 -17.83 -0.15
N PRO A 90 0.08 -19.00 -0.15
CA PRO A 90 -0.43 -20.16 0.55
C PRO A 90 -0.81 -19.80 1.99
N ALA A 91 -1.92 -20.35 2.45
CA ALA A 91 -2.50 -20.06 3.73
C ALA A 91 -2.91 -21.36 4.41
N LEU A 92 -2.75 -21.41 5.72
CA LEU A 92 -3.21 -22.50 6.56
C LEU A 92 -4.41 -22.00 7.35
N ASP A 93 -5.39 -22.87 7.57
CA ASP A 93 -6.46 -22.61 8.52
C ASP A 93 -5.85 -22.36 9.93
N ALA A 94 -6.30 -21.31 10.62
CA ALA A 94 -5.64 -20.88 11.85
C ALA A 94 -5.79 -21.89 12.99
N GLU A 95 -6.87 -22.68 12.99
CA GLU A 95 -7.19 -23.64 14.05
C GLU A 95 -6.59 -25.02 13.75
N THR A 96 -6.89 -25.55 12.57
CA THR A 96 -6.52 -26.92 12.17
C THR A 96 -5.11 -27.01 11.58
N LYS A 97 -4.50 -25.88 11.21
CA LYS A 97 -3.22 -25.79 10.49
C LYS A 97 -3.20 -26.50 9.14
N ARG A 98 -4.36 -26.90 8.61
CA ARG A 98 -4.47 -27.52 7.29
C ARG A 98 -4.39 -26.47 6.19
N PRO A 99 -3.81 -26.78 5.03
CA PRO A 99 -3.80 -25.86 3.90
C PRO A 99 -5.21 -25.47 3.45
N LEU A 100 -5.42 -24.17 3.24
CA LEU A 100 -6.64 -23.66 2.60
C LEU A 100 -6.58 -23.90 1.09
N ALA A 101 -7.73 -24.22 0.50
CA ALA A 101 -7.84 -24.42 -0.95
C ALA A 101 -7.56 -23.13 -1.74
N LYS A 102 -7.85 -21.96 -1.15
CA LYS A 102 -7.64 -20.66 -1.75
C LYS A 102 -6.41 -19.98 -1.16
N ARG A 103 -5.62 -19.36 -2.03
CA ARG A 103 -4.54 -18.45 -1.61
C ARG A 103 -5.14 -17.17 -1.05
N GLN A 104 -4.54 -16.66 0.00
CA GLN A 104 -4.99 -15.44 0.67
C GLN A 104 -4.14 -14.25 0.26
N LEU A 105 -4.78 -13.11 0.02
CA LEU A 105 -4.09 -11.84 -0.22
C LEU A 105 -3.43 -11.37 1.08
N PHE A 106 -2.24 -10.77 0.97
CA PHE A 106 -1.53 -10.27 2.14
C PHE A 106 -0.60 -9.10 1.81
N HIS A 107 -0.56 -8.11 2.71
CA HIS A 107 0.43 -7.04 2.73
C HIS A 107 1.00 -6.88 4.14
N SER A 108 2.31 -7.08 4.31
CA SER A 108 2.90 -7.21 5.65
C SER A 108 2.77 -6.00 6.55
N GLN A 109 2.65 -4.81 5.97
CA GLN A 109 2.49 -3.57 6.74
C GLN A 109 1.01 -3.18 6.91
N CYS A 110 0.17 -3.43 5.90
CA CYS A 110 -1.19 -2.90 5.90
C CYS A 110 -2.19 -3.85 6.55
N TRP A 111 -1.96 -5.17 6.51
CA TRP A 111 -3.00 -6.15 6.86
C TRP A 111 -3.53 -5.98 8.28
N LYS A 112 -2.63 -5.85 9.26
CA LYS A 112 -2.99 -5.62 10.66
C LYS A 112 -3.81 -4.34 10.84
N HIS A 113 -3.45 -3.26 10.15
CA HIS A 113 -4.15 -1.99 10.26
C HIS A 113 -5.53 -2.03 9.62
N MET A 114 -5.67 -2.66 8.45
CA MET A 114 -6.95 -2.83 7.79
C MET A 114 -7.91 -3.71 8.61
N GLU A 115 -7.41 -4.82 9.19
CA GLU A 115 -8.22 -5.68 10.06
C GLU A 115 -8.70 -4.91 11.30
N LEU A 116 -7.82 -4.15 11.94
CA LEU A 116 -8.17 -3.34 13.12
C LEU A 116 -9.17 -2.23 12.77
N GLU A 117 -8.96 -1.52 11.67
CA GLU A 117 -9.86 -0.45 11.24
C GLU A 117 -11.25 -1.01 10.89
N TYR A 118 -11.31 -2.17 10.24
CA TYR A 118 -12.56 -2.86 9.95
C TYR A 118 -13.29 -3.38 11.21
N GLN A 119 -12.56 -3.83 12.22
CA GLN A 119 -13.15 -4.20 13.51
C GLN A 119 -13.78 -3.00 14.22
N ASN A 120 -13.18 -1.82 14.11
CA ASN A 120 -13.69 -0.58 14.71
C ASN A 120 -14.81 0.07 13.90
N ALA A 121 -14.79 -0.10 12.57
CA ALA A 121 -15.79 0.44 11.66
C ALA A 121 -16.14 -0.60 10.58
N PRO A 122 -17.04 -1.56 10.88
CA PRO A 122 -17.48 -2.56 9.92
C PRO A 122 -18.04 -1.90 8.66
N GLY A 123 -17.61 -2.40 7.50
CA GLY A 123 -18.00 -1.86 6.19
C GLY A 123 -17.00 -0.88 5.57
N VAL A 124 -15.96 -0.46 6.31
CA VAL A 124 -14.86 0.33 5.74
C VAL A 124 -14.20 -0.41 4.57
N GLN A 125 -13.94 0.33 3.50
CA GLN A 125 -13.29 -0.20 2.29
C GLN A 125 -11.95 0.46 2.05
N PHE A 126 -11.06 -0.27 1.36
CA PHE A 126 -9.74 0.24 1.00
C PHE A 126 -9.50 0.11 -0.50
N GLU A 127 -8.92 1.16 -1.08
CA GLU A 127 -8.49 1.20 -2.47
C GLU A 127 -6.97 1.29 -2.53
N VAL A 128 -6.36 0.44 -3.34
CA VAL A 128 -4.93 0.48 -3.63
C VAL A 128 -4.74 0.92 -5.08
N ARG A 129 -3.91 1.94 -5.25
CA ARG A 129 -3.50 2.46 -6.55
C ARG A 129 -2.00 2.38 -6.71
N PHE A 130 -1.53 2.31 -7.94
CA PHE A 130 -0.10 2.32 -8.27
C PHE A 130 0.23 3.39 -9.31
N ILE A 131 1.44 3.90 -9.25
CA ILE A 131 1.98 4.83 -10.24
C ILE A 131 3.45 4.48 -10.54
N GLY A 132 3.76 4.31 -11.81
CA GLY A 132 5.14 4.09 -12.28
C GLY A 132 5.94 5.39 -12.33
N GLY A 133 7.27 5.29 -12.42
CA GLY A 133 8.17 6.45 -12.39
C GLY A 133 7.85 7.52 -13.44
N GLU A 134 7.60 7.13 -14.69
CA GLU A 134 7.27 8.07 -15.77
C GLU A 134 5.97 8.85 -15.50
N SER A 135 4.90 8.15 -15.08
CA SER A 135 3.64 8.79 -14.72
C SER A 135 3.80 9.69 -13.49
N LEU A 136 4.59 9.25 -12.50
CA LEU A 136 4.89 10.04 -11.31
C LEU A 136 5.63 11.33 -11.68
N ALA A 137 6.66 11.26 -12.53
CA ALA A 137 7.39 12.43 -13.01
C ALA A 137 6.45 13.44 -13.72
N ARG A 138 5.50 12.93 -14.52
CA ARG A 138 4.46 13.76 -15.17
C ARG A 138 3.50 14.43 -14.18
N VAL A 139 3.24 13.82 -13.03
CA VAL A 139 2.47 14.45 -11.95
C VAL A 139 3.31 15.54 -11.30
N LEU A 140 4.54 15.22 -10.91
CA LEU A 140 5.44 16.16 -10.22
C LEU A 140 5.78 17.39 -11.07
N SER A 141 5.77 17.30 -12.39
CA SER A 141 6.01 18.43 -13.29
C SER A 141 4.88 19.47 -13.27
N LYS A 142 3.69 19.06 -12.82
CA LYS A 142 2.50 19.91 -12.67
C LYS A 142 2.28 20.35 -11.22
N THR A 143 2.97 19.73 -10.26
CA THR A 143 2.87 20.07 -8.84
C THR A 143 3.74 21.28 -8.50
N GLU A 144 3.28 22.11 -7.56
CA GLU A 144 4.09 23.17 -6.95
C GLU A 144 4.75 22.70 -5.65
N GLY A 145 5.82 23.39 -5.22
CA GLY A 145 6.44 23.15 -3.92
C GLY A 145 7.46 22.00 -3.89
N PRO A 146 7.73 21.42 -2.71
CA PRO A 146 8.91 20.59 -2.48
C PRO A 146 9.02 19.35 -3.38
N LEU A 147 7.90 18.72 -3.73
CA LEU A 147 7.90 17.52 -4.56
C LEU A 147 8.41 17.77 -5.98
N ARG A 148 8.22 18.97 -6.53
CA ARG A 148 8.78 19.34 -7.84
C ARG A 148 10.30 19.27 -7.84
N GLY A 149 10.93 19.46 -6.68
CA GLY A 149 12.38 19.33 -6.50
C GLY A 149 12.93 17.93 -6.76
N PHE A 150 12.08 16.90 -6.88
CA PHE A 150 12.50 15.54 -7.24
C PHE A 150 12.49 15.24 -8.73
N LEU A 151 12.06 16.18 -9.59
CA LEU A 151 12.10 16.01 -11.06
C LEU A 151 13.48 15.70 -11.65
N PRO A 152 14.63 16.15 -11.08
CA PRO A 152 15.93 15.70 -11.55
C PRO A 152 16.15 14.18 -11.47
N LEU A 153 15.32 13.45 -10.70
CA LEU A 153 15.32 11.99 -10.63
C LEU A 153 14.39 11.34 -11.67
N ALA A 154 13.82 12.09 -12.63
CA ALA A 154 12.85 11.55 -13.58
C ALA A 154 13.38 10.34 -14.38
N ASP A 155 14.67 10.30 -14.69
CA ASP A 155 15.31 9.17 -15.38
C ASP A 155 15.74 8.03 -14.42
N ASP A 156 15.76 8.29 -13.10
CA ASP A 156 15.94 7.29 -12.05
C ASP A 156 14.60 7.00 -11.36
N HIS A 157 13.77 6.20 -12.01
CA HIS A 157 12.44 5.85 -11.49
C HIS A 157 12.45 5.23 -10.08
N GLU A 158 13.52 4.52 -9.71
CA GLU A 158 13.66 3.96 -8.36
C GLU A 158 13.96 5.06 -7.35
N GLY A 159 14.93 5.93 -7.66
CA GLY A 159 15.24 7.11 -6.84
C GLY A 159 14.04 8.03 -6.68
N LEU A 160 13.32 8.32 -7.76
CA LEU A 160 12.13 9.16 -7.77
C LEU A 160 11.03 8.62 -6.84
N THR A 161 10.66 7.35 -7.02
CA THR A 161 9.61 6.72 -6.20
C THR A 161 10.03 6.67 -4.72
N SER A 162 11.31 6.42 -4.44
CA SER A 162 11.86 6.41 -3.08
C SER A 162 11.88 7.80 -2.43
N ALA A 163 12.23 8.84 -3.18
CA ALA A 163 12.27 10.21 -2.69
C ALA A 163 10.86 10.73 -2.34
N VAL A 164 9.89 10.47 -3.21
CA VAL A 164 8.48 10.84 -2.99
C VAL A 164 7.89 10.08 -1.79
N GLU A 165 8.11 8.76 -1.69
CA GLU A 165 7.66 7.97 -0.53
C GLU A 165 8.23 8.53 0.77
N ARG A 166 9.53 8.82 0.82
CA ARG A 166 10.18 9.36 2.00
C ARG A 166 9.63 10.73 2.37
N TRP A 167 9.39 11.59 1.38
CA TRP A 167 8.81 12.91 1.63
C TRP A 167 7.40 12.80 2.22
N LEU A 168 6.55 11.91 1.69
CA LEU A 168 5.21 11.66 2.22
C LEU A 168 5.28 11.12 3.66
N CYS A 169 6.19 10.17 3.93
CA CYS A 169 6.43 9.63 5.27
C CYS A 169 6.95 10.67 6.27
N ASN A 170 7.80 11.60 5.84
CA ASN A 170 8.29 12.68 6.68
C ASN A 170 7.23 13.74 6.99
N ASN A 171 6.17 13.82 6.17
CA ASN A 171 5.02 14.71 6.36
C ASN A 171 3.79 13.96 6.91
N LYS A 172 4.00 12.80 7.52
CA LYS A 172 2.94 11.98 8.12
C LYS A 172 2.03 12.80 9.04
N SER A 173 0.73 12.55 8.94
CA SER A 173 -0.28 13.11 9.83
C SER A 173 -1.38 12.08 10.13
N LYS A 174 -2.45 12.49 10.82
CA LYS A 174 -3.64 11.63 11.01
C LYS A 174 -4.34 11.30 9.67
N ASP A 175 -4.24 12.21 8.70
CA ASP A 175 -4.91 12.11 7.39
C ASP A 175 -3.97 11.60 6.27
N LEU A 176 -2.65 11.58 6.54
CA LEU A 176 -1.62 11.22 5.57
C LEU A 176 -0.65 10.16 6.12
N VAL A 177 -0.60 9.02 5.44
CA VAL A 177 0.31 7.87 5.65
C VAL A 177 0.37 7.42 7.11
N SER A 178 -0.78 7.43 7.79
CA SER A 178 -0.91 7.14 9.21
C SER A 178 -0.40 5.73 9.60
N TRP A 179 -0.41 4.77 8.66
CA TRP A 179 0.10 3.41 8.85
C TRP A 179 1.58 3.24 8.52
N ASN A 180 2.22 4.21 7.87
CA ASN A 180 3.67 4.16 7.72
C ASN A 180 4.29 4.32 9.10
N SER A 181 4.99 3.29 9.57
CA SER A 181 5.82 3.43 10.77
C SER A 181 6.92 4.44 10.45
N ALA A 182 7.09 5.45 11.31
CA ALA A 182 8.13 6.44 11.11
C ALA A 182 9.47 5.70 10.96
N MET A 183 10.23 5.97 9.90
CA MET A 183 11.65 5.61 9.80
C MET A 183 12.50 6.46 10.76
N THR A 184 11.94 6.88 11.90
CA THR A 184 12.72 7.37 13.01
C THR A 184 13.43 6.15 13.58
N GLY A 185 14.70 5.99 13.19
CA GLY A 185 15.58 5.07 13.88
C GLY A 185 15.42 5.33 15.37
N LYS A 186 14.90 4.35 16.11
CA LYS A 186 15.29 4.25 17.51
C LYS A 186 16.79 3.96 17.43
N GLY A 187 17.59 4.98 17.69
CA GLY A 187 19.00 4.78 18.02
C GLY A 187 19.04 3.63 19.01
N LYS A 188 19.70 2.55 18.61
CA LYS A 188 20.28 1.66 19.60
C LYS A 188 21.49 2.35 20.17
#